data_AF-A0A0H3L1F8-F1
#
_entry.id   AF-A0A0H3L1F8-F1
#
_cell.length_a   1.000
_cell.length_b   1.000
_cell.length_c   1.000
_cell.angle_alpha   90.00
_cell.angle_beta   90.00
_cell.angle_gamma   90.00
#
_symmetry.space_group_name_H-M   'P 1'
#
loop_
_entity.id
_entity.type
_entity.pdbx_description
1 polymer ?
#
loop_
_entity_poly.entity_id
_entity_poly.type
_entity_poly.pdbx_seq_one_letter_code
_entity_poly.pdbx_strand_id
1 'polypeptide(L)'
;MVSNASALGRNGIQDWLLLRATAILITLYIIYLLGFVVMTDTLTYDIWRGFFASAFTKVFTLLTLFSILIHGWIGMWQVLTDYVKPLATRLLLQLVIVVALLSYAIYGFVVVWGV
;
A
#
# COMPACT_ATOMS: atom_id res chain seq x y z
N MET A 1 1.22 -22.04 -17.53
CA MET A 1 1.92 -21.24 -16.49
C MET A 1 1.51 -21.80 -15.14
N VAL A 2 2.45 -22.08 -14.24
CA VAL A 2 2.17 -22.65 -12.91
C VAL A 2 1.68 -21.52 -11.99
N SER A 3 0.51 -21.68 -11.38
CA SER A 3 -0.01 -20.78 -10.34
C SER A 3 0.60 -21.14 -8.98
N ASN A 4 0.97 -20.14 -8.18
CA ASN A 4 1.45 -20.33 -6.81
C ASN A 4 0.33 -19.98 -5.83
N ALA A 5 -0.09 -20.95 -5.02
CA ALA A 5 -1.24 -20.79 -4.11
C ALA A 5 -1.05 -19.71 -3.03
N SER A 6 0.19 -19.30 -2.74
CA SER A 6 0.51 -18.29 -1.73
C SER A 6 0.70 -16.87 -2.30
N ALA A 7 0.73 -16.72 -3.63
CA ALA A 7 0.87 -15.44 -4.29
C ALA A 7 -0.49 -14.76 -4.47
N LEU A 8 -0.52 -13.42 -4.55
CA LEU A 8 -1.75 -12.68 -4.78
C LEU A 8 -2.22 -12.80 -6.24
N GLY A 9 -1.30 -12.74 -7.22
CA GLY A 9 -1.64 -12.88 -8.63
C GLY A 9 -1.69 -14.32 -9.13
N ARG A 10 -2.35 -14.52 -10.28
CA ARG A 10 -2.51 -15.84 -10.90
C ARG A 10 -1.29 -16.27 -11.71
N ASN A 11 -0.55 -15.32 -12.28
CA ASN A 11 0.66 -15.56 -13.08
C ASN A 11 1.57 -14.33 -13.08
N GLY A 12 2.80 -14.50 -13.58
CA GLY A 12 3.81 -13.44 -13.57
C GLY A 12 3.45 -12.19 -14.38
N ILE A 13 2.65 -12.29 -15.45
CA ILE A 13 2.20 -11.12 -16.23
C ILE A 13 1.23 -10.29 -15.41
N GLN A 14 0.29 -10.94 -14.70
CA GLN A 14 -0.63 -10.25 -13.81
C GLN A 14 0.11 -9.54 -12.67
N ASP A 15 1.04 -10.22 -12.01
CA ASP A 15 1.87 -9.61 -10.96
C ASP A 15 2.65 -8.42 -11.50
N TRP A 16 3.22 -8.57 -12.70
CA TRP A 16 3.95 -7.50 -13.35
C TRP A 16 3.05 -6.27 -13.56
N LEU A 17 1.87 -6.44 -14.16
CA LEU A 17 0.92 -5.34 -14.41
C LEU A 17 0.45 -4.67 -13.11
N LEU A 18 0.08 -5.47 -12.10
CA LEU A 18 -0.39 -4.96 -10.81
C LEU A 18 0.70 -4.12 -10.11
N LEU A 19 1.95 -4.56 -10.13
CA LEU A 19 3.07 -3.80 -9.55
C LEU A 19 3.24 -2.43 -10.24
N ARG A 20 3.08 -2.34 -11.56
CA ARG A 20 3.25 -1.05 -12.28
C ARG A 20 2.07 -0.13 -12.03
N ALA A 21 0.84 -0.65 -12.10
CA ALA A 21 -0.36 0.14 -11.84
C ALA A 21 -0.35 0.74 -10.42
N THR A 22 -0.05 -0.09 -9.43
CA THR A 22 0.04 0.34 -8.02
C THR A 22 1.21 1.30 -7.79
N ALA A 23 2.37 1.09 -8.40
CA ALA A 23 3.52 2.01 -8.31
C ALA A 23 3.19 3.41 -8.84
N ILE A 24 2.43 3.50 -9.93
CA ILE A 24 1.98 4.78 -10.49
C ILE A 24 1.08 5.50 -9.48
N LEU A 25 0.08 4.82 -8.91
CA LEU A 25 -0.82 5.41 -7.92
C LEU A 25 -0.08 5.88 -6.66
N ILE A 26 0.84 5.07 -6.14
CA ILE A 26 1.69 5.43 -4.99
C ILE A 26 2.54 6.66 -5.30
N THR A 27 3.19 6.69 -6.47
CA THR A 27 4.01 7.83 -6.91
C THR A 27 3.19 9.11 -7.00
N LEU A 28 2.00 9.06 -7.60
CA LEU A 28 1.11 10.21 -7.71
C LEU A 28 0.70 10.73 -6.32
N TYR A 29 0.43 9.84 -5.38
CA TYR A 29 0.07 10.21 -4.01
C TYR A 29 1.24 10.83 -3.23
N ILE A 30 2.45 10.33 -3.44
CA ILE A 30 3.67 10.95 -2.89
C ILE A 30 3.82 12.37 -3.40
N ILE A 31 3.68 12.60 -4.71
CA ILE A 31 3.75 13.94 -5.30
C ILE A 31 2.66 14.84 -4.73
N TYR A 32 1.44 14.33 -4.58
CA TYR A 32 0.31 15.07 -4.01
C TYR A 32 0.54 15.49 -2.56
N LEU A 33 0.96 14.58 -1.68
CA LEU A 33 1.30 14.90 -0.29
C LEU A 33 2.50 15.84 -0.18
N LEU A 34 3.55 15.61 -0.97
CA LEU A 34 4.73 16.46 -0.98
C LEU A 34 4.38 17.87 -1.46
N GLY A 35 3.55 18.00 -2.49
CA GLY A 35 3.03 19.29 -2.96
C GLY A 35 2.29 20.05 -1.86
N PHE A 36 1.41 19.37 -1.12
CA PHE A 36 0.75 19.96 0.05
C PHE A 36 1.75 20.44 1.10
N VAL A 37 2.71 19.60 1.50
CA VAL A 37 3.69 19.94 2.55
C VAL A 37 4.62 21.08 2.12
N VAL A 38 5.12 21.07 0.89
CA VAL A 38 6.08 22.08 0.39
C VAL A 38 5.40 23.42 0.09
N MET A 39 4.14 23.42 -0.36
CA MET A 39 3.41 24.65 -0.69
C MET A 39 2.70 25.29 0.51
N THR A 40 2.65 24.61 1.66
CA THR A 40 2.05 25.15 2.89
C THR A 40 3.11 25.90 3.68
N ASP A 41 2.97 27.22 3.79
CA ASP A 41 3.92 28.10 4.48
C ASP A 41 4.10 27.74 5.97
N THR A 42 3.00 27.72 6.74
CA THR A 42 2.98 27.27 8.13
C THR A 42 1.97 26.15 8.32
N LEU A 43 2.45 24.96 8.68
CA LEU A 43 1.59 23.80 8.89
C LEU A 43 0.99 23.80 10.29
N THR A 44 -0.24 24.30 10.41
CA THR A 44 -1.02 24.26 11.67
C THR A 44 -1.92 23.03 11.74
N TYR A 45 -2.42 22.71 12.94
CA TYR A 45 -3.39 21.63 13.12
C TYR A 45 -4.64 21.82 12.26
N ASP A 46 -5.17 23.05 12.17
CA ASP A 46 -6.40 23.33 11.41
C ASP A 46 -6.20 23.14 9.90
N ILE A 47 -5.04 23.53 9.36
CA ILE A 47 -4.70 23.30 7.95
C ILE A 47 -4.54 21.81 7.67
N TRP A 48 -3.81 21.09 8.53
CA TRP A 48 -3.62 19.64 8.41
C TRP A 48 -4.96 18.89 8.47
N ARG A 49 -5.78 19.20 9.47
CA ARG A 49 -7.11 18.62 9.63
C ARG A 49 -8.00 18.95 8.42
N GLY A 50 -7.99 20.19 7.95
CA GLY A 50 -8.76 20.62 6.79
C GLY A 50 -8.40 19.87 5.51
N PHE A 51 -7.10 19.66 5.27
CA PHE A 51 -6.62 18.87 4.14
C PHE A 51 -7.14 17.42 4.18
N PHE A 52 -6.94 16.72 5.30
CA PHE A 52 -7.41 15.33 5.47
C PHE A 52 -8.93 15.20 5.65
N ALA A 53 -9.65 16.27 5.97
CA ALA A 53 -11.11 16.28 6.00
C ALA A 53 -11.73 16.27 4.58
N SER A 54 -10.97 16.68 3.55
CA SER A 54 -11.49 16.74 2.18
C SER A 54 -11.78 15.34 1.62
N ALA A 55 -12.92 15.19 0.92
CA ALA A 55 -13.31 13.92 0.33
C ALA A 55 -12.27 13.38 -0.66
N PHE A 56 -11.66 14.26 -1.45
CA PHE A 56 -10.61 13.89 -2.39
C PHE A 56 -9.40 13.28 -1.67
N THR A 57 -8.90 13.94 -0.61
CA THR A 57 -7.75 13.43 0.17
C THR A 57 -8.08 12.09 0.84
N LYS A 58 -9.28 11.94 1.41
CA LYS A 58 -9.71 10.67 2.04
C LYS A 58 -9.74 9.53 1.03
N VAL A 59 -10.40 9.72 -0.11
CA VAL A 59 -10.49 8.69 -1.17
C VAL A 59 -9.12 8.39 -1.77
N PHE A 60 -8.30 9.40 -2.05
CA PHE A 60 -6.97 9.17 -2.64
C PHE A 60 -6.04 8.46 -1.66
N THR A 61 -6.12 8.78 -0.36
CA THR A 61 -5.38 8.07 0.70
C THR A 61 -5.77 6.59 0.75
N LEU A 62 -7.07 6.27 0.74
CA LEU A 62 -7.51 4.87 0.69
C LEU A 62 -7.03 4.15 -0.56
N LEU A 63 -7.17 4.77 -1.73
CA LEU A 63 -6.74 4.17 -2.99
C LEU A 63 -5.24 3.84 -2.95
N THR A 64 -4.44 4.72 -2.35
CA THR A 64 -3.01 4.47 -2.14
C THR A 64 -2.75 3.38 -1.12
N LEU A 65 -3.50 3.29 -0.03
CA LEU A 65 -3.36 2.20 0.95
C LEU A 65 -3.68 0.83 0.34
N PHE A 66 -4.73 0.73 -0.48
CA PHE A 66 -5.00 -0.48 -1.25
C PHE A 66 -3.90 -0.78 -2.28
N SER A 67 -3.33 0.26 -2.90
CA SER A 67 -2.19 0.10 -3.80
C SER A 67 -0.96 -0.42 -3.06
N ILE A 68 -0.67 0.07 -1.86
CA ILE A 68 0.42 -0.41 -0.99
C ILE A 68 0.17 -1.85 -0.54
N LEU A 69 -1.07 -2.21 -0.18
CA LEU A 69 -1.42 -3.60 0.16
C LEU A 69 -1.08 -4.55 -0.98
N ILE A 70 -1.49 -4.23 -2.21
CA ILE A 70 -1.22 -5.08 -3.39
C ILE A 70 0.28 -5.07 -3.75
N HIS A 71 0.88 -3.89 -3.83
CA HIS A 71 2.29 -3.71 -4.21
C HIS A 71 3.23 -4.40 -3.21
N GLY A 72 2.99 -4.18 -1.92
CA GLY A 72 3.74 -4.77 -0.82
C GLY A 72 3.55 -6.28 -0.75
N TRP A 73 2.32 -6.80 -0.96
CA TRP A 73 2.10 -8.25 -0.96
C TRP A 73 2.93 -8.93 -2.05
N ILE A 74 2.82 -8.47 -3.30
CA ILE A 74 3.51 -9.08 -4.44
C ILE A 74 5.03 -8.93 -4.27
N GLY A 75 5.52 -7.74 -3.95
CA GLY A 75 6.95 -7.48 -3.79
C GLY A 75 7.56 -8.29 -2.64
N MET A 76 6.90 -8.35 -1.49
CA MET A 76 7.41 -9.14 -0.37
C MET A 76 7.33 -10.64 -0.61
N TRP A 77 6.31 -11.12 -1.33
CA TRP A 77 6.27 -12.52 -1.75
C TRP A 77 7.47 -12.88 -2.62
N GLN A 78 7.83 -12.03 -3.61
CA GLN A 78 9.01 -12.24 -4.46
C GLN A 78 10.30 -12.30 -3.64
N VAL A 79 10.51 -11.33 -2.74
CA VAL A 79 11.68 -11.30 -1.84
C VAL A 79 11.74 -12.57 -0.98
N LEU A 80 10.61 -12.97 -0.39
CA LEU A 80 10.55 -14.15 0.46
C LEU A 80 10.83 -15.45 -0.31
N THR A 81 10.33 -15.60 -1.55
CA THR A 81 10.63 -16.78 -2.37
C THR A 81 12.07 -16.82 -2.85
N ASP A 82 12.69 -15.67 -3.08
CA ASP A 82 14.08 -15.59 -3.52
C ASP A 82 15.05 -15.92 -2.39
N TYR A 83 14.82 -15.38 -1.19
CA TYR A 83 15.81 -15.41 -0.12
C TYR A 83 15.49 -16.34 1.06
N VAL A 84 14.22 -16.65 1.35
CA VAL A 84 13.85 -17.51 2.49
C VAL A 84 13.58 -18.93 2.02
N LYS A 85 14.58 -19.81 2.13
CA LYS A 85 14.49 -21.19 1.63
C LYS A 85 13.54 -22.09 2.45
N PRO A 86 13.59 -22.09 3.80
CA PRO A 86 12.71 -22.96 4.60
C PRO A 86 11.23 -22.61 4.41
N LEU A 87 10.42 -23.60 4.04
CA LEU A 87 9.01 -23.39 3.68
C LEU A 87 8.19 -22.83 4.85
N ALA A 88 8.29 -23.43 6.04
CA ALA A 88 7.51 -23.01 7.21
C ALA A 88 7.81 -21.55 7.60
N THR A 89 9.09 -21.17 7.64
CA THR A 89 9.51 -19.80 7.91
C THR A 89 8.99 -18.84 6.86
N ARG A 90 9.09 -19.20 5.57
CA ARG A 90 8.59 -18.37 4.48
C ARG A 90 7.09 -18.11 4.58
N LEU A 91 6.29 -19.14 4.86
CA LEU A 91 4.84 -19.02 5.00
C LEU A 91 4.44 -18.19 6.23
N LEU A 92 5.14 -18.36 7.36
CA LEU A 92 4.90 -17.57 8.56
C LEU A 92 5.20 -16.08 8.32
N LEU A 93 6.35 -15.78 7.68
CA LEU A 93 6.70 -14.40 7.33
C LEU A 93 5.70 -13.80 6.34
N GLN A 94 5.27 -14.56 5.33
CA GLN A 94 4.24 -14.09 4.39
C GLN A 94 2.94 -13.75 5.14
N LEU A 95 2.51 -14.60 6.07
CA LEU A 95 1.30 -14.35 6.87
C LEU A 95 1.42 -13.06 7.70
N VAL A 96 2.55 -12.86 8.40
CA VAL A 96 2.80 -11.65 9.19
C VAL A 96 2.75 -10.40 8.32
N ILE A 97 3.37 -10.44 7.15
CA ILE A 97 3.38 -9.31 6.20
C ILE A 97 1.97 -9.00 5.71
N VAL A 98 1.21 -10.03 5.32
CA VAL A 98 -0.17 -9.87 4.86
C VAL A 98 -1.06 -9.27 5.94
N VAL A 99 -0.97 -9.75 7.18
CA VAL A 99 -1.71 -9.21 8.32
C VAL A 99 -1.33 -7.75 8.57
N ALA A 100 -0.04 -7.41 8.50
CA ALA A 100 0.42 -6.02 8.66
C ALA A 100 -0.14 -5.11 7.56
N LEU A 101 -0.08 -5.52 6.29
CA LEU A 101 -0.59 -4.73 5.16
C LEU A 101 -2.12 -4.53 5.23
N LEU A 102 -2.87 -5.57 5.61
CA LEU A 102 -4.30 -5.46 5.85
C LEU A 102 -4.61 -4.52 7.01
N SER A 103 -3.83 -4.61 8.09
CA SER A 103 -3.96 -3.71 9.24
C SER A 103 -3.71 -2.25 8.83
N TYR A 104 -2.73 -1.99 7.95
CA TYR A 104 -2.50 -0.64 7.40
C TYR A 104 -3.71 -0.12 6.61
N ALA A 105 -4.30 -0.93 5.74
CA ALA A 105 -5.47 -0.52 4.96
C ALA A 105 -6.70 -0.25 5.86
N ILE A 106 -6.98 -1.14 6.81
CA ILE A 106 -8.11 -1.00 7.73
C ILE A 106 -7.90 0.17 8.68
N TYR A 107 -6.73 0.26 9.31
CA TYR A 107 -6.45 1.34 10.25
C TYR A 107 -6.43 2.70 9.55
N GLY A 108 -5.87 2.76 8.34
CA GLY A 108 -5.94 3.96 7.53
C GLY A 108 -7.38 4.41 7.26
N PHE A 109 -8.28 3.48 6.92
CA PHE A 109 -9.72 3.78 6.81
C PHE A 109 -10.29 4.37 8.10
N VAL A 110 -10.06 3.72 9.24
CA VAL A 110 -10.52 4.20 10.55
C VAL A 110 -10.02 5.62 10.84
N VAL A 111 -8.74 5.90 10.54
CA VAL A 111 -8.13 7.22 10.73
C VAL A 111 -8.78 8.26 9.83
N VAL A 112 -8.78 8.07 8.51
CA VAL A 112 -9.27 9.12 7.59
C VAL A 112 -10.78 9.32 7.63
N TRP A 113 -11.58 8.32 8.05
CA TRP A 113 -13.01 8.50 8.31
C TRP A 113 -13.29 9.10 9.69
N GLY A 114 -12.32 9.09 10.60
CA GLY A 114 -12.42 9.74 11.92
C GLY A 114 -12.02 11.22 11.96
N VAL A 115 -11.49 11.77 10.86
CA VAL A 115 -11.11 13.20 10.71
C VAL A 115 -12.30 14.08 10.34
#